data_AF-A0A9W6YZ47-F1
#
_entry.id   AF-A0A9W6YZ47-F1
#
_cell.length_a   1.000
_cell.length_b   1.000
_cell.length_c   1.000
_cell.angle_alpha   90.00
_cell.angle_beta   90.00
_cell.angle_gamma   90.00
#
_symmetry.space_group_name_H-M   'P 1'
#
loop_
_entity.id
_entity.type
_entity.pdbx_description
1 polymer ?
#
loop_
_entity_poly.entity_id
_entity_poly.type
_entity_poly.pdbx_seq_one_letter_code
_entity_poly.pdbx_strand_id
1 'polypeptide(L)'
;MHAIHTTDNNRHVQWMSNVQCPYTKLGKLRGLIRHTYYVAAGDNLTPCTLKTLKTDGTIAVQAYADDLCLYLRDEQELPKAFGIIEDFARVSGLSINKQKSILHCHSNLITGLQHFVMSDPSFSSIPIKPIDDNTTYLGMPLLKFDWTAKFDHLKKRVTKILFNDLPLTQRVVAINTYIFSTIYFFDQHDPAPDEEIEDFVDFIKKSLSKFLPINVTHRRLQKLWNIPVNKGGLGLLDLKKQVLGRRATYIYELIASPIHL
;
A
#
# COMPACT_ATOMS: atom_id res chain seq x y z
N MET A 1 70.64 -17.32 -15.12
CA MET A 1 69.89 -18.14 -16.09
C MET A 1 68.45 -18.22 -15.60
N HIS A 2 67.51 -17.75 -16.45
CA HIS A 2 66.03 -17.94 -16.52
C HIS A 2 65.29 -18.69 -15.39
N ALA A 3 64.04 -18.38 -14.98
CA ALA A 3 62.97 -17.44 -15.36
C ALA A 3 61.93 -17.44 -14.19
N ILE A 4 61.43 -16.29 -13.69
CA ILE A 4 60.14 -15.58 -13.96
C ILE A 4 58.83 -16.20 -13.39
N HIS A 5 58.20 -15.41 -12.49
CA HIS A 5 56.77 -15.26 -12.06
C HIS A 5 56.01 -16.45 -11.41
N THR A 6 55.11 -16.29 -10.42
CA THR A 6 54.18 -15.20 -10.02
C THR A 6 53.95 -15.15 -8.49
N THR A 7 53.52 -13.98 -8.01
CA THR A 7 53.07 -13.62 -6.65
C THR A 7 51.68 -14.18 -6.30
N ASP A 8 51.42 -14.51 -5.02
CA ASP A 8 50.23 -13.97 -4.33
C ASP A 8 50.25 -14.13 -2.80
N ASN A 9 49.86 -13.04 -2.12
CA ASN A 9 49.80 -12.85 -0.67
C ASN A 9 48.39 -13.20 -0.16
N ASN A 10 48.22 -14.34 0.51
CA ASN A 10 46.99 -14.67 1.24
C ASN A 10 47.09 -14.22 2.71
N ARG A 11 46.53 -13.05 3.03
CA ARG A 11 46.07 -12.71 4.38
C ARG A 11 44.55 -12.82 4.42
N HIS A 12 44.08 -13.90 5.05
CA HIS A 12 42.69 -14.08 5.42
C HIS A 12 42.25 -12.94 6.35
N VAL A 13 41.27 -12.16 5.90
CA VAL A 13 40.46 -11.29 6.77
C VAL A 13 39.03 -11.81 6.71
N GLN A 14 38.60 -12.42 7.81
CA GLN A 14 37.20 -12.75 8.09
C GLN A 14 36.40 -11.45 8.18
N TRP A 15 35.42 -11.25 7.28
CA TRP A 15 34.35 -10.27 7.45
C TRP A 15 32.98 -10.92 7.26
N MET A 16 32.26 -10.95 8.39
CA MET A 16 30.80 -10.89 8.59
C MET A 16 29.89 -11.61 7.59
N SER A 17 29.60 -12.86 7.95
CA SER A 17 28.26 -13.43 7.89
C SER A 17 27.25 -12.51 8.60
N ASN A 18 26.33 -11.87 7.87
CA ASN A 18 24.95 -11.54 8.29
C ASN A 18 24.19 -10.73 7.22
N VAL A 19 24.18 -11.21 5.97
CA VAL A 19 23.16 -10.81 4.99
C VAL A 19 22.47 -12.08 4.54
N GLN A 20 21.52 -12.55 5.34
CA GLN A 20 20.67 -13.66 4.96
C GLN A 20 19.60 -13.11 4.01
N CYS A 21 19.96 -13.07 2.73
CA CYS A 21 19.08 -12.75 1.63
C CYS A 21 17.93 -13.78 1.59
N PRO A 22 16.65 -13.40 1.76
CA PRO A 22 15.54 -14.36 1.77
C PRO A 22 15.22 -14.97 0.39
N TYR A 23 16.05 -14.70 -0.63
CA TYR A 23 15.82 -15.08 -2.03
C TYR A 23 16.33 -16.48 -2.42
N THR A 24 16.22 -17.50 -1.56
CA THR A 24 16.58 -18.88 -1.96
C THR A 24 15.50 -19.62 -2.75
N LYS A 25 14.35 -18.99 -3.08
CA LYS A 25 13.27 -19.67 -3.83
C LYS A 25 12.55 -18.81 -4.91
N LEU A 26 13.23 -17.88 -5.55
CA LEU A 26 12.69 -17.23 -6.76
C LEU A 26 13.33 -17.82 -8.03
N GLY A 27 12.72 -18.91 -8.50
CA GLY A 27 13.05 -19.49 -9.80
C GLY A 27 12.83 -18.50 -10.93
N LYS A 28 13.85 -18.33 -11.78
CA LYS A 28 13.81 -17.79 -13.15
C LYS A 28 12.76 -16.69 -13.42
N LEU A 29 12.89 -15.53 -12.79
CA LEU A 29 12.31 -14.29 -13.34
C LEU A 29 13.31 -13.67 -14.31
N ARG A 30 13.13 -13.92 -15.61
CA ARG A 30 13.75 -13.14 -16.68
C ARG A 30 12.80 -11.98 -17.00
N GLY A 31 13.18 -10.75 -16.64
CA GLY A 31 12.42 -9.55 -17.01
C GLY A 31 12.77 -8.33 -16.15
N LEU A 32 12.82 -7.16 -16.79
CA LEU A 32 12.97 -5.84 -16.17
C LEU A 32 12.17 -5.69 -14.87
N ILE A 33 12.77 -5.09 -13.84
CA ILE A 33 12.02 -4.54 -12.69
C ILE A 33 11.29 -3.30 -13.18
N ARG A 34 9.96 -3.31 -13.17
CA ARG A 34 9.18 -2.28 -13.86
C ARG A 34 8.83 -1.07 -13.02
N HIS A 35 8.93 -1.08 -11.68
CA HIS A 35 8.69 0.17 -10.95
C HIS A 35 9.58 0.27 -9.70
N THR A 36 10.24 1.41 -9.53
CA THR A 36 10.96 1.75 -8.30
C THR A 36 10.48 3.13 -7.85
N TYR A 37 9.75 3.14 -6.75
CA TYR A 37 9.30 4.31 -6.00
C TYR A 37 10.36 4.62 -4.92
N TYR A 38 10.63 5.90 -4.69
CA TYR A 38 11.51 6.36 -3.63
C TYR A 38 10.76 7.27 -2.66
N VAL A 39 11.37 7.54 -1.52
CA VAL A 39 10.63 7.91 -0.32
C VAL A 39 10.85 9.31 0.20
N ALA A 40 9.70 9.81 0.65
CA ALA A 40 9.42 10.70 1.76
C ALA A 40 10.48 10.75 2.87
N ALA A 41 11.35 11.75 2.82
CA ALA A 41 11.71 12.43 4.06
C ALA A 41 10.44 13.07 4.61
N GLY A 42 9.98 12.76 5.83
CA GLY A 42 8.83 13.42 6.46
C GLY A 42 8.10 12.65 7.56
N ASP A 43 7.86 13.34 8.69
CA ASP A 43 7.27 12.79 9.93
C ASP A 43 5.79 12.36 9.86
N ASN A 44 5.12 12.45 8.70
CA ASN A 44 3.66 12.29 8.56
C ASN A 44 3.25 11.16 7.60
N LEU A 45 4.00 10.06 7.57
CA LEU A 45 3.63 8.87 6.79
C LEU A 45 2.55 8.04 7.52
N THR A 46 1.64 7.44 6.76
CA THR A 46 0.58 6.57 7.30
C THR A 46 1.15 5.33 8.03
N PRO A 47 0.40 4.73 8.98
CA PRO A 47 0.86 3.59 9.79
C PRO A 47 1.33 2.36 9.00
N CYS A 48 0.75 2.11 7.82
CA CYS A 48 1.19 1.02 6.93
C CYS A 48 2.59 1.23 6.34
N THR A 49 3.10 2.46 6.38
CA THR A 49 4.40 2.87 5.86
C THR A 49 5.48 2.85 6.96
N LEU A 50 5.07 3.05 8.22
CA LEU A 50 5.94 3.26 9.38
C LEU A 50 6.70 2.01 9.86
N LYS A 51 6.25 0.79 9.55
CA LYS A 51 6.96 -0.44 9.98
C LYS A 51 8.26 -0.72 9.24
N THR A 52 8.55 0.06 8.20
CA THR A 52 9.73 -0.16 7.36
C THR A 52 10.94 0.62 7.85
N LEU A 53 10.75 1.72 8.59
CA LEU A 53 11.85 2.58 9.07
C LEU A 53 12.55 1.94 10.28
N LYS A 54 13.58 1.14 10.01
CA LYS A 54 14.50 0.65 11.03
C LYS A 54 15.41 1.79 11.53
N THR A 55 15.71 1.76 12.82
CA THR A 55 16.54 2.76 13.53
C THR A 55 18.05 2.52 13.41
N ASP A 56 18.46 1.39 12.84
CA ASP A 56 19.86 0.90 12.75
C ASP A 56 20.61 1.39 11.48
N GLY A 57 20.04 2.32 10.73
CA GLY A 57 20.62 2.79 9.47
C GLY A 57 20.43 1.82 8.31
N THR A 58 19.58 0.81 8.43
CA THR A 58 19.15 0.01 7.29
C THR A 58 18.06 0.72 6.49
N ILE A 59 18.17 0.65 5.16
CA ILE A 59 17.16 1.20 4.26
C ILE A 59 15.98 0.25 4.25
N ALA A 60 14.85 0.83 4.59
CA ALA A 60 13.54 0.24 4.56
C ALA A 60 13.11 -0.08 3.12
N VAL A 61 12.56 -1.26 2.85
CA VAL A 61 12.09 -1.62 1.50
C VAL A 61 10.70 -2.25 1.57
N GLN A 62 9.78 -1.74 0.75
CA GLN A 62 8.52 -2.41 0.42
C GLN A 62 8.61 -2.93 -1.02
N ALA A 63 8.26 -4.20 -1.20
CA ALA A 63 8.32 -4.86 -2.49
C ALA A 63 6.98 -5.54 -2.78
N TYR A 64 6.46 -5.35 -4.00
CA TYR A 64 5.32 -6.07 -4.51
C TYR A 64 5.52 -6.40 -5.98
N ALA A 65 5.67 -7.69 -6.30
CA ALA A 65 6.07 -8.15 -7.64
C ALA A 65 7.34 -7.43 -8.14
N ASP A 66 7.22 -6.63 -9.21
CA ASP A 66 8.29 -5.84 -9.82
C ASP A 66 8.29 -4.36 -9.38
N ASP A 67 7.44 -4.02 -8.40
CA ASP A 67 7.32 -2.69 -7.82
C ASP A 67 8.06 -2.62 -6.48
N LEU A 68 9.12 -1.84 -6.43
CA LEU A 68 9.92 -1.59 -5.21
C LEU A 68 9.68 -0.18 -4.72
N CYS A 69 9.60 0.01 -3.40
CA CYS A 69 9.58 1.30 -2.74
C CYS A 69 10.65 1.33 -1.65
N LEU A 70 11.63 2.23 -1.73
CA LEU A 70 12.74 2.33 -0.76
C LEU A 70 12.51 3.50 0.19
N TYR A 71 12.35 3.25 1.50
CA TYR A 71 12.18 4.27 2.54
C TYR A 71 13.48 4.84 3.07
N LEU A 72 13.68 6.14 2.83
CA LEU A 72 14.86 6.91 3.23
C LEU A 72 14.46 7.88 4.33
N ARG A 73 15.30 8.01 5.35
CA ARG A 73 15.07 8.94 6.46
C ARG A 73 15.38 10.38 6.06
N ASP A 74 16.47 10.55 5.32
CA ASP A 74 16.98 11.84 4.89
C ASP A 74 17.78 11.71 3.57
N GLU A 75 18.22 12.85 3.05
CA GLU A 75 19.00 12.95 1.81
C GLU A 75 20.38 12.28 1.88
N GLN A 76 20.94 12.07 3.08
CA GLN A 76 22.26 11.45 3.26
C GLN A 76 22.22 9.95 2.99
N GLU A 77 21.04 9.32 3.03
CA GLU A 77 20.85 7.91 2.70
C GLU A 77 20.75 7.63 1.19
N LEU A 78 20.62 8.67 0.35
CA LEU A 78 20.51 8.52 -1.10
C LEU A 78 21.70 7.81 -1.76
N PRO A 79 22.98 8.19 -1.51
CA PRO A 79 24.12 7.46 -2.06
C PRO A 79 24.08 5.97 -1.72
N LYS A 80 23.67 5.65 -0.48
CA LYS A 80 23.54 4.26 -0.02
C LYS A 80 22.41 3.54 -0.76
N ALA A 81 21.26 4.19 -0.94
CA ALA A 81 20.13 3.64 -1.68
C ALA A 81 20.51 3.34 -3.13
N PHE A 82 21.17 4.28 -3.80
CA PHE A 82 21.64 4.12 -5.17
C PHE A 82 22.66 2.99 -5.29
N GLY A 83 23.63 2.91 -4.36
CA GLY A 83 24.58 1.80 -4.33
C GLY A 83 23.91 0.43 -4.20
N ILE A 84 22.88 0.29 -3.36
CA ILE A 84 22.10 -0.95 -3.23
C ILE A 84 21.42 -1.31 -4.55
N ILE A 85 20.86 -0.33 -5.26
CA ILE A 85 20.15 -0.59 -6.51
C ILE A 85 21.12 -0.97 -7.62
N GLU A 86 22.30 -0.34 -7.69
CA GLU A 86 23.35 -0.69 -8.65
C GLU A 86 23.94 -2.08 -8.37
N ASP A 87 24.18 -2.42 -7.10
CA ASP A 87 24.66 -3.75 -6.72
C ASP A 87 23.61 -4.82 -7.03
N PHE A 88 22.34 -4.55 -6.75
CA PHE A 88 21.24 -5.43 -7.15
C PHE A 88 21.23 -5.61 -8.68
N ALA A 89 21.32 -4.52 -9.44
CA ALA A 89 21.34 -4.55 -10.90
C ALA A 89 22.50 -5.38 -11.45
N ARG A 90 23.69 -5.26 -10.85
CA ARG A 90 24.89 -6.02 -11.21
C ARG A 90 24.71 -7.52 -10.96
N VAL A 91 24.12 -7.89 -9.82
CA VAL A 91 23.93 -9.30 -9.42
C VAL A 91 22.80 -9.96 -10.21
N SER A 92 21.69 -9.25 -10.40
CA SER A 92 20.49 -9.81 -11.05
C SER A 92 20.53 -9.70 -12.57
N GLY A 93 21.39 -8.83 -13.13
CA GLY A 93 21.38 -8.45 -14.55
C GLY A 93 20.13 -7.66 -14.95
N LEU A 94 19.44 -7.03 -13.98
CA LEU A 94 18.24 -6.22 -14.22
C LEU A 94 18.60 -4.74 -14.09
N SER A 95 17.89 -3.87 -14.80
CA SER A 95 18.09 -2.42 -14.73
C SER A 95 16.82 -1.71 -14.29
N ILE A 96 16.97 -0.58 -13.60
CA ILE A 96 15.86 0.30 -13.24
C ILE A 96 15.21 0.89 -14.51
N ASN A 97 13.88 0.92 -14.55
CA ASN A 97 13.17 1.72 -15.55
C ASN A 97 13.09 3.19 -15.13
N LYS A 98 14.02 4.02 -15.63
CA LYS A 98 14.12 5.45 -15.26
C LYS A 98 12.90 6.28 -15.65
N GLN A 99 12.15 5.89 -16.69
CA GLN A 99 10.93 6.61 -17.11
C GLN A 99 9.76 6.41 -16.15
N LYS A 100 9.75 5.28 -15.43
CA LYS A 100 8.71 4.92 -14.48
C LYS A 100 9.09 5.20 -13.02
N SER A 101 10.38 5.36 -12.76
CA SER A 101 10.90 5.61 -11.42
C SER A 101 10.77 7.09 -11.08
N ILE A 102 10.46 7.41 -9.83
CA ILE A 102 10.26 8.78 -9.37
C ILE A 102 10.83 8.93 -7.97
N LEU A 103 11.58 10.00 -7.74
CA LEU A 103 12.00 10.42 -6.41
C LEU A 103 10.93 11.33 -5.78
N HIS A 104 10.37 10.94 -4.64
CA HIS A 104 9.45 11.77 -3.88
C HIS A 104 10.13 12.38 -2.67
N CYS A 105 9.99 13.68 -2.48
CA CYS A 105 10.51 14.41 -1.32
C CYS A 105 9.59 15.57 -0.94
N HIS A 106 9.80 16.19 0.22
CA HIS A 106 9.11 17.43 0.54
C HIS A 106 9.48 18.55 -0.43
N SER A 107 8.51 19.43 -0.72
CA SER A 107 8.68 20.51 -1.69
C SER A 107 9.92 21.39 -1.46
N ASN A 108 10.29 21.61 -0.20
CA ASN A 108 11.46 22.39 0.19
C ASN A 108 12.81 21.71 -0.09
N LEU A 109 12.84 20.40 -0.33
CA LEU A 109 14.06 19.62 -0.60
C LEU A 109 14.32 19.40 -2.09
N ILE A 110 13.36 19.73 -2.97
CA ILE A 110 13.44 19.44 -4.41
C ILE A 110 14.70 20.02 -5.05
N THR A 111 14.99 21.31 -4.83
CA THR A 111 16.13 21.98 -5.48
C THR A 111 17.47 21.39 -5.07
N GLY A 112 17.65 21.08 -3.79
CA GLY A 112 18.88 20.47 -3.28
C GLY A 112 19.09 19.06 -3.84
N LEU A 113 18.01 18.27 -3.85
CA LEU A 113 18.02 16.92 -4.39
C LEU A 113 18.21 16.88 -5.91
N GLN A 114 17.66 17.84 -6.65
CA GLN A 114 17.89 17.97 -8.10
C GLN A 114 19.38 18.14 -8.41
N HIS A 115 20.06 19.03 -7.70
CA HIS A 115 21.50 19.22 -7.89
C HIS A 115 22.29 17.94 -7.58
N PHE A 116 21.93 17.24 -6.50
CA PHE A 116 22.56 15.97 -6.13
C PHE A 116 22.35 14.88 -7.18
N VAL A 117 21.11 14.64 -7.61
CA VAL A 117 20.78 13.59 -8.60
C VAL A 117 21.35 13.90 -9.98
N MET A 118 21.39 15.18 -10.38
CA MET A 118 22.01 15.59 -11.65
C MET A 118 23.53 15.36 -11.70
N SER A 119 24.20 15.31 -10.53
CA SER A 119 25.63 15.03 -10.46
C SER A 119 25.99 13.57 -10.74
N ASP A 120 25.00 12.66 -10.68
CA ASP A 120 25.17 11.23 -10.94
C ASP A 120 24.53 10.83 -12.29
N PRO A 121 25.34 10.47 -13.31
CA PRO A 121 24.83 10.05 -14.63
C PRO A 121 23.88 8.84 -14.58
N SER A 122 24.04 7.94 -13.60
CA SER A 122 23.19 6.76 -13.44
C SER A 122 21.75 7.14 -13.09
N PHE A 123 21.54 8.26 -12.39
CA PHE A 123 20.24 8.64 -11.84
C PHE A 123 19.70 9.99 -12.34
N SER A 124 20.51 10.78 -13.07
CA SER A 124 20.18 12.12 -13.59
C SER A 124 18.87 12.26 -14.40
N SER A 125 18.30 11.14 -14.89
CA SER A 125 17.06 11.11 -15.66
C SER A 125 15.82 10.72 -14.83
N ILE A 126 15.99 10.45 -13.54
CA ILE A 126 14.87 10.13 -12.65
C ILE A 126 14.21 11.46 -12.21
N PRO A 127 12.91 11.67 -12.50
CA PRO A 127 12.21 12.86 -12.07
C PRO A 127 12.07 12.92 -10.55
N ILE A 128 12.20 14.14 -10.01
CA ILE A 128 11.94 14.44 -8.60
C ILE A 128 10.59 15.16 -8.52
N LYS A 129 9.70 14.70 -7.65
CA LYS A 129 8.36 15.28 -7.45
C LYS A 129 8.10 15.55 -5.97
N PRO A 130 7.32 16.58 -5.65
CA PRO A 130 6.85 16.77 -4.29
C PRO A 130 6.01 15.58 -3.86
N ILE A 131 6.18 15.14 -2.62
CA ILE A 131 5.31 14.13 -2.02
C ILE A 131 3.93 14.68 -1.70
N ASP A 132 3.83 16.00 -1.52
CA ASP A 132 2.59 16.75 -1.26
C ASP A 132 1.53 16.52 -2.33
N ASP A 133 1.94 16.12 -3.55
CA ASP A 133 1.06 15.67 -4.64
C ASP A 133 0.31 14.36 -4.31
N ASN A 134 0.56 13.75 -3.14
CA ASN A 134 -0.09 12.57 -2.63
C ASN A 134 -0.10 11.41 -3.63
N THR A 135 1.12 11.08 -4.09
CA THR A 135 1.33 10.07 -5.14
C THR A 135 0.77 8.70 -4.74
N THR A 136 0.42 7.90 -5.75
CA THR A 136 -0.16 6.57 -5.56
C THR A 136 0.87 5.45 -5.74
N TYR A 137 0.82 4.46 -4.86
CA TYR A 137 1.55 3.20 -4.93
C TYR A 137 0.53 2.05 -4.82
N LEU A 138 0.53 1.12 -5.78
CA LEU A 138 -0.45 0.02 -5.86
C LEU A 138 -1.93 0.49 -5.79
N GLY A 139 -2.22 1.68 -6.31
CA GLY A 139 -3.56 2.28 -6.27
C GLY A 139 -3.94 2.93 -4.93
N MET A 140 -3.01 3.00 -3.97
CA MET A 140 -3.16 3.66 -2.68
C MET A 140 -2.37 4.97 -2.64
N PRO A 141 -2.97 6.10 -2.24
CA PRO A 141 -2.22 7.32 -1.98
C PRO A 141 -1.28 7.12 -0.77
N LEU A 142 -0.08 7.70 -0.86
CA LEU A 142 0.97 7.53 0.14
C LEU A 142 0.72 8.32 1.43
N LEU A 143 0.15 9.54 1.33
CA LEU A 143 -0.02 10.43 2.48
C LEU A 143 -1.41 10.37 3.09
N LYS A 144 -2.45 10.56 2.28
CA LYS A 144 -3.83 10.63 2.77
C LYS A 144 -4.83 10.06 1.77
N PHE A 145 -5.85 9.37 2.26
CA PHE A 145 -6.92 8.91 1.41
C PHE A 145 -8.12 9.88 1.44
N ASP A 146 -8.64 10.25 0.27
CA ASP A 146 -9.84 11.08 0.17
C ASP A 146 -11.09 10.19 0.29
N TRP A 147 -11.52 9.97 1.54
CA TRP A 147 -12.70 9.17 1.85
C TRP A 147 -13.98 9.79 1.30
N THR A 148 -14.11 11.11 1.31
CA THR A 148 -15.31 11.80 0.83
C THR A 148 -15.52 11.52 -0.66
N ALA A 149 -14.50 11.75 -1.48
CA ALA A 149 -14.56 11.45 -2.92
C ALA A 149 -14.79 9.96 -3.18
N LYS A 150 -14.18 9.09 -2.35
CA LYS A 150 -14.36 7.64 -2.47
C LYS A 150 -15.81 7.23 -2.19
N PHE A 151 -16.39 7.70 -1.09
CA PHE A 151 -17.77 7.38 -0.73
C PHE A 151 -18.75 7.92 -1.77
N ASP A 152 -18.53 9.11 -2.31
CA ASP A 152 -19.38 9.63 -3.39
C ASP A 152 -19.32 8.77 -4.66
N HIS A 153 -18.14 8.27 -5.02
CA HIS A 153 -18.00 7.31 -6.10
C HIS A 153 -18.69 5.97 -5.77
N LEU A 154 -18.58 5.47 -4.54
CA LEU A 154 -19.27 4.25 -4.11
C LEU A 154 -20.79 4.43 -4.05
N LYS A 155 -21.32 5.60 -3.68
CA LYS A 155 -22.76 5.92 -3.73
C LYS A 155 -23.28 5.79 -5.16
N LYS A 156 -22.54 6.29 -6.15
CA LYS A 156 -22.87 6.12 -7.59
C LYS A 156 -22.90 4.64 -8.00
N ARG A 157 -21.95 3.83 -7.53
CA ARG A 157 -21.93 2.37 -7.78
C ARG A 157 -23.10 1.67 -7.11
N VAL A 158 -23.47 2.04 -5.88
CA VAL A 158 -24.67 1.55 -5.21
C VAL A 158 -25.90 1.87 -6.04
N THR A 159 -26.08 3.12 -6.48
CA THR A 159 -27.21 3.50 -7.34
C THR A 159 -27.29 2.66 -8.61
N LYS A 160 -26.14 2.34 -9.23
CA LYS A 160 -26.07 1.45 -10.40
C LYS A 160 -26.52 0.02 -10.07
N ILE A 161 -26.07 -0.54 -8.93
CA ILE A 161 -26.54 -1.85 -8.45
C ILE A 161 -28.06 -1.83 -8.23
N LEU A 162 -28.57 -0.74 -7.66
CA LEU A 162 -29.99 -0.56 -7.37
C LEU A 162 -30.85 -0.29 -8.62
N PHE A 163 -30.24 0.09 -9.74
CA PHE A 163 -30.95 0.22 -11.01
C PHE A 163 -31.15 -1.12 -11.71
N ASN A 164 -30.25 -2.10 -11.49
CA ASN A 164 -30.39 -3.43 -12.09
C ASN A 164 -31.64 -4.14 -11.56
N ASP A 165 -32.25 -4.98 -12.40
CA ASP A 165 -33.43 -5.78 -12.04
C ASP A 165 -33.03 -7.01 -11.20
N LEU A 166 -32.64 -6.75 -9.95
CA LEU A 166 -32.22 -7.76 -8.99
C LEU A 166 -33.23 -7.86 -7.84
N PRO A 167 -33.51 -9.07 -7.32
CA PRO A 167 -34.17 -9.23 -6.04
C PRO A 167 -33.43 -8.50 -4.91
N LEU A 168 -34.16 -8.02 -3.89
CA LEU A 168 -33.59 -7.25 -2.78
C LEU A 168 -32.41 -7.97 -2.11
N THR A 169 -32.52 -9.28 -1.89
CA THR A 169 -31.45 -10.09 -1.29
C THR A 169 -30.18 -10.11 -2.16
N GLN A 170 -30.33 -10.19 -3.49
CA GLN A 170 -29.20 -10.14 -4.42
C GLN A 170 -28.56 -8.75 -4.47
N ARG A 171 -29.35 -7.67 -4.36
CA ARG A 171 -28.82 -6.29 -4.21
C ARG A 171 -27.95 -6.16 -2.96
N VAL A 172 -28.42 -6.69 -1.83
CA VAL A 172 -27.67 -6.69 -0.57
C VAL A 172 -26.37 -7.50 -0.70
N VAL A 173 -26.42 -8.68 -1.31
CA VAL A 173 -25.22 -9.48 -1.60
C VAL A 173 -24.23 -8.70 -2.46
N ALA A 174 -24.70 -8.04 -3.53
CA ALA A 174 -23.83 -7.22 -4.38
C ALA A 174 -23.18 -6.05 -3.61
N ILE A 175 -23.92 -5.39 -2.73
CA ILE A 175 -23.39 -4.32 -1.86
C ILE A 175 -22.31 -4.88 -0.93
N ASN A 176 -22.61 -5.95 -0.19
CA ASN A 176 -21.64 -6.61 0.69
C ASN A 176 -20.38 -7.02 -0.07
N THR A 177 -20.53 -7.62 -1.25
CA THR A 177 -19.42 -8.22 -2.00
C THR A 177 -18.58 -7.20 -2.76
N TYR A 178 -19.17 -6.16 -3.36
CA TYR A 178 -18.43 -5.24 -4.23
C TYR A 178 -18.20 -3.86 -3.62
N ILE A 179 -19.14 -3.38 -2.82
CA ILE A 179 -19.05 -2.05 -2.22
C ILE A 179 -18.26 -2.13 -0.92
N PHE A 180 -18.68 -2.99 0.00
CA PHE A 180 -17.99 -3.10 1.30
C PHE A 180 -16.58 -3.68 1.17
N SER A 181 -16.34 -4.66 0.29
CA SER A 181 -14.98 -5.17 0.03
C SER A 181 -14.02 -4.07 -0.42
N THR A 182 -14.50 -3.12 -1.23
CA THR A 182 -13.70 -1.96 -1.63
C THR A 182 -13.33 -1.14 -0.39
N ILE A 183 -14.30 -0.84 0.48
CA ILE A 183 -14.05 -0.07 1.71
C ILE A 183 -13.05 -0.80 2.62
N TYR A 184 -13.22 -2.11 2.82
CA TYR A 184 -12.32 -2.92 3.64
C TYR A 184 -10.87 -2.85 3.16
N PHE A 185 -10.65 -2.85 1.85
CA PHE A 185 -9.32 -2.74 1.28
C PHE A 185 -8.67 -1.39 1.63
N PHE A 186 -9.36 -0.28 1.39
CA PHE A 186 -8.80 1.06 1.66
C PHE A 186 -8.65 1.33 3.17
N ASP A 187 -9.61 0.86 3.99
CA ASP A 187 -9.65 1.07 5.44
C ASP A 187 -8.47 0.44 6.20
N GLN A 188 -7.90 -0.64 5.65
CA GLN A 188 -6.72 -1.29 6.22
C GLN A 188 -5.45 -0.43 6.12
N HIS A 189 -5.40 0.51 5.18
CA HIS A 189 -4.26 1.37 4.95
C HIS A 189 -4.45 2.76 5.57
N ASP A 190 -5.63 3.33 5.37
CA ASP A 190 -6.03 4.63 5.90
C ASP A 190 -7.44 4.51 6.48
N PRO A 191 -7.59 4.49 7.83
CA PRO A 191 -8.89 4.24 8.45
C PRO A 191 -9.95 5.28 8.04
N ALA A 192 -11.07 4.81 7.52
CA ALA A 192 -12.20 5.67 7.18
C ALA A 192 -12.78 6.38 8.42
N PRO A 193 -13.13 7.67 8.33
CA PRO A 193 -13.81 8.39 9.40
C PRO A 193 -15.17 7.77 9.73
N ASP A 194 -15.49 7.66 11.03
CA ASP A 194 -16.72 7.06 11.52
C ASP A 194 -17.98 7.79 10.99
N GLU A 195 -17.95 9.12 10.94
CA GLU A 195 -19.05 9.95 10.44
C GLU A 195 -19.35 9.64 8.97
N GLU A 196 -18.33 9.52 8.12
CA GLU A 196 -18.49 9.20 6.70
C GLU A 196 -19.02 7.78 6.49
N ILE A 197 -18.60 6.81 7.32
CA ILE A 197 -19.14 5.45 7.31
C ILE A 197 -20.64 5.46 7.66
N GLU A 198 -21.02 6.18 8.71
CA GLU A 198 -22.40 6.25 9.19
C GLU A 198 -23.32 6.88 8.12
N ASP A 199 -22.91 8.01 7.56
CA ASP A 199 -23.61 8.66 6.45
C ASP A 199 -23.78 7.75 5.24
N PHE A 200 -22.73 7.00 4.89
CA PHE A 200 -22.77 6.06 3.78
C PHE A 200 -23.70 4.87 4.03
N VAL A 201 -23.68 4.31 5.24
CA VAL A 201 -24.58 3.21 5.64
C VAL A 201 -26.03 3.69 5.63
N ASP A 202 -26.29 4.90 6.12
CA ASP A 202 -27.63 5.49 6.11
C ASP A 202 -28.13 5.74 4.69
N PHE A 203 -27.26 6.21 3.79
CA PHE A 203 -27.57 6.31 2.37
C PHE A 203 -27.97 4.94 1.78
N ILE A 204 -27.21 3.88 2.08
CA ILE A 204 -27.53 2.52 1.59
C ILE A 204 -28.90 2.06 2.12
N LYS A 205 -29.15 2.19 3.42
CA LYS A 205 -30.43 1.76 4.04
C LYS A 205 -31.61 2.52 3.45
N LYS A 206 -31.51 3.86 3.32
CA LYS A 206 -32.53 4.72 2.69
C LYS A 206 -32.75 4.37 1.21
N SER A 207 -31.70 3.93 0.52
CA SER A 207 -31.81 3.58 -0.89
C SER A 207 -32.42 2.19 -1.09
N LEU A 208 -32.06 1.21 -0.26
CA LEU A 208 -32.65 -0.13 -0.26
C LEU A 208 -34.10 -0.14 0.22
N SER A 209 -34.49 0.78 1.10
CA SER A 209 -35.85 0.81 1.64
C SER A 209 -36.93 1.08 0.59
N LYS A 210 -36.55 1.65 -0.57
CA LYS A 210 -37.44 1.84 -1.72
C LYS A 210 -37.93 0.52 -2.32
N PHE A 211 -37.22 -0.59 -2.07
CA PHE A 211 -37.54 -1.92 -2.58
C PHE A 211 -38.23 -2.81 -1.53
N LEU A 212 -38.54 -2.25 -0.36
CA LEU A 212 -39.26 -2.95 0.70
C LEU A 212 -40.78 -2.81 0.53
N PRO A 213 -41.58 -3.79 1.00
CA PRO A 213 -43.03 -3.66 1.02
C PRO A 213 -43.47 -2.46 1.87
N ILE A 214 -44.51 -1.75 1.40
CA ILE A 214 -45.05 -0.51 2.01
C ILE A 214 -45.44 -0.68 3.49
N ASN A 215 -45.74 -1.89 3.93
CA ASN A 215 -46.26 -2.18 5.27
C ASN A 215 -45.19 -2.49 6.34
N VAL A 216 -43.89 -2.43 6.00
CA VAL A 216 -42.85 -2.71 7.01
C VAL A 216 -42.52 -1.44 7.79
N THR A 217 -42.89 -1.41 9.07
CA THR A 217 -42.60 -0.28 9.97
C THR A 217 -41.09 -0.06 10.11
N HIS A 218 -40.66 1.20 10.09
CA HIS A 218 -39.25 1.63 10.22
C HIS A 218 -38.52 0.97 11.39
N ARG A 219 -39.21 0.77 12.53
CA ARG A 219 -38.68 0.15 13.75
C ARG A 219 -38.45 -1.36 13.63
N ARG A 220 -39.25 -2.06 12.82
CA ARG A 220 -39.03 -3.49 12.50
C ARG A 220 -37.89 -3.63 11.49
N LEU A 221 -37.79 -2.72 10.52
CA LEU A 221 -36.72 -2.71 9.51
C LEU A 221 -35.33 -2.50 10.09
N GLN A 222 -35.18 -1.59 11.06
CA GLN A 222 -33.89 -1.35 11.72
C GLN A 222 -33.26 -2.62 12.28
N LYS A 223 -34.08 -3.57 12.76
CA LYS A 223 -33.61 -4.84 13.31
C LYS A 223 -33.33 -5.91 12.26
N LEU A 224 -33.90 -5.79 11.04
CA LEU A 224 -33.82 -6.83 10.01
C LEU A 224 -32.61 -6.69 9.10
N TRP A 225 -32.02 -5.50 8.98
CA TRP A 225 -30.89 -5.25 8.07
C TRP A 225 -29.76 -6.24 8.27
N ASN A 226 -29.29 -6.38 9.50
CA ASN A 226 -28.09 -7.15 9.82
C ASN A 226 -28.37 -8.61 10.21
N ILE A 227 -29.64 -9.01 10.27
CA ILE A 227 -29.99 -10.40 10.53
C ILE A 227 -29.70 -11.23 9.26
N PRO A 228 -29.05 -12.40 9.37
CA PRO A 228 -28.82 -13.29 8.23
C PRO A 228 -30.10 -13.70 7.50
N VAL A 229 -29.99 -13.94 6.19
CA VAL A 229 -31.14 -14.33 5.34
C VAL A 229 -31.80 -15.63 5.83
N ASN A 230 -31.01 -16.61 6.27
CA ASN A 230 -31.51 -17.88 6.83
C ASN A 230 -32.25 -17.72 8.18
N LYS A 231 -32.18 -16.55 8.81
CA LYS A 231 -32.91 -16.19 10.04
C LYS A 231 -34.03 -15.18 9.78
N GLY A 232 -34.43 -14.99 8.52
CA GLY A 232 -35.51 -14.08 8.12
C GLY A 232 -35.10 -12.60 8.02
N GLY A 233 -33.80 -12.30 8.01
CA GLY A 233 -33.29 -10.94 7.80
C GLY A 233 -32.85 -10.65 6.36
N LEU A 234 -32.24 -9.48 6.16
CA LEU A 234 -31.76 -9.04 4.83
C LEU A 234 -30.28 -9.37 4.57
N GLY A 235 -29.51 -9.66 5.62
CA GLY A 235 -28.10 -10.04 5.52
C GLY A 235 -27.15 -8.90 5.14
N LEU A 236 -27.54 -7.64 5.32
CA LEU A 236 -26.67 -6.49 5.10
C LEU A 236 -25.62 -6.45 6.22
N LEU A 237 -24.33 -6.46 5.87
CA LEU A 237 -23.29 -6.47 6.88
C LEU A 237 -23.27 -5.13 7.65
N ASP A 238 -22.94 -5.21 8.95
CA ASP A 238 -22.72 -4.03 9.78
C ASP A 238 -21.35 -3.46 9.45
N LEU A 239 -21.29 -2.51 8.51
CA LEU A 239 -20.04 -1.99 7.96
C LEU A 239 -19.11 -1.47 9.07
N LYS A 240 -19.64 -0.71 10.04
CA LYS A 240 -18.88 -0.15 11.17
C LYS A 240 -18.23 -1.26 12.00
N LYS A 241 -19.00 -2.30 12.37
CA LYS A 241 -18.41 -3.45 13.11
C LYS A 241 -17.40 -4.24 12.29
N GLN A 242 -17.63 -4.37 10.98
CA GLN A 242 -16.71 -5.08 10.10
C GLN A 242 -15.37 -4.37 9.97
N VAL A 243 -15.36 -3.04 9.80
CA VAL A 243 -14.09 -2.27 9.76
C VAL A 243 -13.39 -2.32 11.12
N LEU A 244 -14.11 -2.13 12.23
CA LEU A 244 -13.53 -2.21 13.58
C LEU A 244 -12.90 -3.57 13.86
N GLY A 245 -13.60 -4.65 13.49
CA GLY A 245 -13.07 -6.01 13.62
C GLY A 245 -11.79 -6.21 12.81
N ARG A 246 -11.76 -5.74 11.55
CA ARG A 246 -10.58 -5.85 10.69
C ARG A 246 -9.40 -5.03 11.21
N ARG A 247 -9.64 -3.80 11.67
CA ARG A 247 -8.61 -2.95 12.31
C ARG A 247 -8.04 -3.63 13.55
N ALA A 248 -8.90 -4.20 14.39
CA ALA A 248 -8.46 -4.94 15.58
C ALA A 248 -7.63 -6.17 15.22
N THR A 249 -8.02 -6.96 14.22
CA THR A 249 -7.23 -8.08 13.71
C THR A 249 -5.87 -7.62 13.22
N TYR A 250 -5.81 -6.53 12.43
CA TYR A 250 -4.55 -6.00 11.92
C TYR A 250 -3.61 -5.54 13.04
N ILE A 251 -4.14 -4.79 14.02
CA ILE A 251 -3.37 -4.37 15.20
C ILE A 251 -2.87 -5.58 15.99
N TYR A 252 -3.72 -6.58 16.19
CA TYR A 252 -3.34 -7.82 16.85
C TYR A 252 -2.20 -8.52 16.11
N GLU A 253 -2.29 -8.68 14.79
CA GLU A 253 -1.22 -9.28 13.98
C GLU A 253 0.08 -8.48 14.06
N LEU A 254 -0.01 -7.15 14.11
CA LEU A 254 1.15 -6.27 14.23
C LEU A 254 1.88 -6.44 15.57
N ILE A 255 1.15 -6.69 16.66
CA ILE A 255 1.66 -6.84 18.03
C ILE A 255 2.05 -8.28 18.34
N ALA A 256 1.23 -9.24 17.94
CA ALA A 256 1.35 -10.65 18.31
C ALA A 256 2.30 -11.44 17.40
N SER A 257 2.68 -10.91 16.24
CA SER A 257 3.70 -11.53 15.40
C SER A 257 5.08 -11.35 16.07
N PRO A 258 5.71 -12.43 16.58
CA PRO A 258 7.11 -12.35 16.94
C PRO A 258 7.86 -12.12 15.64
N ILE A 259 8.47 -10.94 15.50
CA ILE A 259 9.29 -10.67 14.33
C ILE A 259 10.48 -11.63 14.45
N HIS A 260 10.54 -12.65 13.59
CA HIS A 260 11.79 -13.30 13.25
C HIS A 260 12.66 -12.25 12.54
N LEU A 261 13.39 -11.48 13.35
CA LEU A 261 14.54 -10.66 12.97
C LEU A 261 15.80 -11.48 13.19
#